data_AF-A0A0M4D951-F1
#
_entry.id   AF-A0A0M4D951-F1
#
_cell.length_a   1.000
_cell.length_b   1.000
_cell.length_c   1.000
_cell.angle_alpha   90.00
_cell.angle_beta   90.00
_cell.angle_gamma   90.00
#
_symmetry.space_group_name_H-M   'P 1'
#
loop_
_entity.id
_entity.type
_entity.pdbx_description
1 polymer ?
#
loop_
_entity_poly.entity_id
_entity_poly.type
_entity_poly.pdbx_seq_one_letter_code
_entity_poly.pdbx_strand_id
1 'polypeptide(L)'
;MKRHFYLVSGWASLALGALGAFLPLLPTVPFVILAAFCFARSSPRLEAWLVTHPQFGHHILAWREKGSISRKGKIAATTAFAISILLAAIFSPWPWVMLPVIAAAVTGSWIWTRPEA
;
A
#
# COMPACT_ATOMS: atom_id res chain seq x y z
N MET A 1 26.08 -0.18 -4.08
CA MET A 1 25.23 0.31 -2.95
C MET A 1 23.74 0.38 -3.30
N LYS A 2 23.31 1.08 -4.37
CA LYS A 2 21.87 1.22 -4.73
C LYS A 2 21.11 -0.11 -4.85
N ARG A 3 21.74 -1.13 -5.44
CA ARG A 3 21.15 -2.48 -5.60
C ARG A 3 20.80 -3.18 -4.27
N HIS A 4 21.67 -3.04 -3.26
CA HIS A 4 21.47 -3.65 -1.94
C HIS A 4 20.37 -2.93 -1.16
N PHE A 5 20.31 -1.59 -1.26
CA PHE A 5 19.24 -0.79 -0.68
C PHE A 5 17.87 -1.27 -1.18
N TYR A 6 17.68 -1.34 -2.50
CA TYR A 6 16.43 -1.83 -3.07
C TYR A 6 16.11 -3.28 -2.71
N LEU A 7 17.12 -4.14 -2.55
CA LEU A 7 16.91 -5.52 -2.14
C LEU A 7 16.38 -5.61 -0.71
N VAL A 8 17.00 -4.87 0.22
CA VAL A 8 16.56 -4.80 1.63
C VAL A 8 15.18 -4.17 1.72
N SER A 9 14.91 -3.07 1.02
CA SER A 9 13.59 -2.44 0.99
C SER A 9 12.51 -3.37 0.40
N GLY A 10 12.84 -4.18 -0.62
CA GLY A 10 11.92 -5.15 -1.19
C GLY A 10 11.52 -6.24 -0.20
N TRP A 11 12.50 -6.80 0.52
CA TRP A 11 12.24 -7.77 1.58
C TRP A 11 11.50 -7.18 2.78
N ALA A 12 11.87 -5.98 3.21
CA ALA A 12 11.15 -5.27 4.28
C ALA A 12 9.69 -5.02 3.90
N SER A 13 9.43 -4.62 2.65
CA SER A 13 8.07 -4.43 2.14
C SER A 13 7.30 -5.74 2.07
N LEU A 14 7.91 -6.85 1.62
CA LEU A 14 7.26 -8.17 1.69
C LEU A 14 6.96 -8.60 3.11
N ALA A 15 7.87 -8.38 4.06
CA ALA A 15 7.65 -8.70 5.46
C ALA A 15 6.47 -7.90 6.03
N LEU A 16 6.38 -6.60 5.73
CA LEU A 16 5.24 -5.76 6.11
C LEU A 16 3.93 -6.23 5.45
N GLY A 17 3.98 -6.62 4.17
CA GLY A 17 2.83 -7.21 3.48
C GLY A 17 2.38 -8.54 4.09
N ALA A 18 3.32 -9.39 4.52
CA ALA A 18 3.02 -10.62 5.24
C ALA A 18 2.40 -10.32 6.61
N LEU A 19 2.95 -9.36 7.37
CA LEU A 19 2.36 -8.92 8.64
C LEU A 19 0.95 -8.36 8.44
N GLY A 20 0.72 -7.58 7.39
CA GLY A 20 -0.62 -7.09 7.06
C GLY A 20 -1.61 -8.17 6.62
N ALA A 21 -1.14 -9.35 6.22
CA ALA A 21 -2.03 -10.48 5.95
C ALA A 21 -2.59 -11.06 7.26
N PHE A 22 -1.83 -10.98 8.34
CA PHE A 22 -2.25 -11.41 9.69
C PHE A 22 -2.94 -10.28 10.47
N LEU A 23 -2.57 -9.02 10.23
CA LEU A 23 -3.19 -7.85 10.85
C LEU A 23 -4.25 -7.26 9.90
N PRO A 24 -5.56 -7.42 10.18
CA PRO A 24 -6.64 -7.00 9.29
C PRO A 24 -6.71 -5.48 9.02
N LEU A 25 -5.86 -4.69 9.67
CA LEU A 25 -5.79 -3.24 9.53
C LEU A 25 -4.84 -2.77 8.42
N LEU A 26 -3.84 -3.57 8.05
CA LEU A 26 -2.76 -3.16 7.16
C LEU A 26 -3.02 -3.67 5.73
N PRO A 27 -3.12 -2.77 4.73
CA PRO A 27 -3.35 -3.20 3.36
C PRO A 27 -2.09 -3.90 2.79
N THR A 28 -2.20 -5.18 2.46
CA THR A 28 -1.06 -6.01 1.99
C THR A 28 -0.63 -5.67 0.55
N VAL A 29 -1.61 -5.41 -0.32
CA VAL A 29 -1.41 -5.14 -1.75
C VAL A 29 -0.41 -4.01 -2.02
N PRO A 30 -0.51 -2.80 -1.40
CA PRO A 30 0.45 -1.73 -1.65
C PRO A 30 1.88 -2.10 -1.24
N PHE A 31 2.07 -2.85 -0.15
CA PHE A 31 3.40 -3.32 0.25
C PHE A 31 3.98 -4.32 -0.73
N VAL A 32 3.14 -5.21 -1.28
CA VAL A 32 3.56 -6.18 -2.29
C VAL A 32 3.91 -5.50 -3.62
N ILE A 33 3.13 -4.48 -4.02
CA ILE A 33 3.45 -3.66 -5.20
C ILE A 33 4.77 -2.91 -5.00
N LEU A 34 4.99 -2.35 -3.81
CA LEU A 34 6.26 -1.69 -3.46
C LEU A 34 7.43 -2.67 -3.48
N ALA A 35 7.24 -3.88 -2.96
CA ALA A 35 8.24 -4.93 -3.04
C ALA A 35 8.59 -5.29 -4.49
N ALA A 36 7.58 -5.43 -5.36
CA ALA A 36 7.80 -5.69 -6.80
C ALA A 36 8.61 -4.57 -7.46
N PHE A 37 8.32 -3.31 -7.14
CA PHE A 37 9.08 -2.15 -7.63
C PHE A 37 10.54 -2.16 -7.14
N CYS A 38 10.76 -2.48 -5.86
CA CYS A 38 12.10 -2.61 -5.28
C CYS A 38 12.89 -3.79 -5.89
N PHE A 39 12.24 -4.93 -6.13
CA PHE A 39 12.87 -6.07 -6.79
C PHE A 39 13.17 -5.80 -8.26
N ALA A 40 12.33 -5.05 -8.98
CA ALA A 40 12.62 -4.65 -10.35
C ALA A 40 13.98 -3.92 -10.51
N ARG A 41 14.38 -3.17 -9.48
CA ARG A 41 15.63 -2.40 -9.45
C ARG A 41 16.82 -3.15 -8.83
N SER A 42 16.58 -4.29 -8.19
CA SER A 42 17.63 -5.04 -7.46
C SER A 42 17.86 -6.47 -7.94
N SER A 43 16.80 -7.18 -8.31
CA SER A 43 16.82 -8.59 -8.69
C SER A 43 15.65 -8.94 -9.63
N PRO A 44 15.90 -9.05 -10.95
CA PRO A 44 14.90 -9.44 -11.93
C PRO A 44 14.23 -10.79 -11.63
N ARG A 45 14.97 -11.73 -11.01
CA ARG A 45 14.44 -13.04 -10.63
C ARG A 45 13.37 -12.96 -9.53
N LEU A 46 13.58 -12.10 -8.53
CA LEU A 46 12.60 -11.91 -7.45
C LEU A 46 11.37 -11.13 -7.92
N GLU A 47 11.58 -10.15 -8.81
CA GLU A 47 10.46 -9.46 -9.46
C GLU A 47 9.60 -10.44 -10.25
N ALA A 48 10.22 -11.25 -11.12
CA ALA A 48 9.50 -12.22 -11.94
C ALA A 48 8.72 -13.23 -11.08
N TRP A 49 9.31 -13.71 -9.99
CA TRP A 49 8.61 -14.57 -9.03
C TRP A 49 7.38 -13.88 -8.42
N LEU A 50 7.50 -12.62 -8.02
CA LEU A 50 6.41 -11.90 -7.36
C LEU A 50 5.28 -11.53 -8.35
N VAL A 51 5.64 -11.16 -9.58
CA VAL A 51 4.68 -10.85 -10.65
C VAL A 51 3.94 -12.10 -11.14
N THR A 52 4.57 -13.28 -11.10
CA THR A 52 3.92 -14.56 -11.48
C THR A 52 3.19 -15.24 -10.31
N HIS A 53 3.25 -14.68 -9.11
CA HIS A 53 2.62 -15.27 -7.94
C HIS A 53 1.08 -15.28 -8.09
N PRO A 54 0.39 -16.42 -7.86
CA PRO A 54 -1.06 -16.56 -8.13
C PRO A 54 -1.96 -15.57 -7.40
N GLN A 55 -1.62 -15.17 -6.16
CA GLN A 55 -2.43 -14.25 -5.37
C GLN A 55 -2.10 -12.77 -5.62
N PHE A 56 -0.81 -12.45 -5.82
CA PHE A 56 -0.36 -11.05 -5.87
C PHE A 56 -0.08 -10.54 -7.28
N GLY A 57 0.29 -11.44 -8.20
CA GLY A 57 0.70 -11.11 -9.56
C GLY A 57 -0.35 -10.31 -10.30
N HIS A 58 -1.62 -10.73 -10.23
CA HIS A 58 -2.73 -10.03 -10.86
C HIS A 58 -2.88 -8.59 -10.35
N HIS A 59 -2.71 -8.36 -9.04
CA HIS A 59 -2.77 -7.00 -8.47
C HIS A 59 -1.61 -6.12 -8.93
N ILE A 60 -0.40 -6.69 -9.07
CA ILE A 60 0.77 -5.95 -9.57
C ILE A 60 0.57 -5.56 -11.04
N LEU A 61 0.06 -6.47 -11.87
CA LEU A 61 -0.21 -6.23 -13.29
C LEU A 61 -1.35 -5.22 -13.47
N ALA A 62 -2.47 -5.39 -12.76
CA ALA A 62 -3.60 -4.46 -12.80
C ALA A 62 -3.17 -3.03 -12.42
N TRP A 63 -2.30 -2.90 -11.42
CA TRP A 63 -1.71 -1.61 -11.05
C TRP A 63 -0.80 -1.03 -12.14
N ARG A 64 0.08 -1.85 -12.74
CA ARG A 64 1.00 -1.40 -13.80
C ARG A 64 0.26 -0.97 -15.07
N GLU A 65 -0.78 -1.70 -15.47
CA GLU A 65 -1.49 -1.47 -16.73
C GLU A 65 -2.55 -0.38 -16.62
N LYS A 66 -3.32 -0.38 -15.52
CA LYS A 66 -4.51 0.47 -15.39
C LYS A 66 -4.43 1.45 -14.22
N GLY A 67 -3.43 1.32 -13.34
CA GLY A 67 -3.38 2.09 -12.10
C GLY A 67 -4.63 1.86 -11.25
N SER A 68 -5.24 0.68 -11.34
CA SER A 68 -6.53 0.40 -10.72
C SER A 68 -6.38 0.04 -9.24
N ILE A 69 -7.35 0.48 -8.45
CA ILE A 69 -7.44 0.16 -7.02
C ILE A 69 -8.69 -0.68 -6.83
N SER A 70 -8.55 -1.87 -6.25
CA SER A 70 -9.68 -2.74 -5.97
C SER A 70 -10.66 -2.07 -5.02
N ARG A 71 -11.95 -2.37 -5.15
CA ARG A 71 -13.00 -1.82 -4.27
C ARG A 71 -12.72 -2.12 -2.79
N LYS A 72 -12.22 -3.32 -2.49
CA LYS A 72 -11.76 -3.70 -1.14
C LYS A 72 -10.63 -2.79 -0.64
N GLY A 73 -9.67 -2.44 -1.51
CA GLY A 73 -8.60 -1.51 -1.19
C GLY A 73 -9.10 -0.09 -0.90
N LYS A 74 -10.06 0.42 -1.69
CA LYS A 74 -10.69 1.74 -1.44
C LYS A 74 -11.40 1.78 -0.09
N ILE A 75 -12.17 0.73 0.22
CA ILE A 75 -12.87 0.61 1.51
C ILE A 75 -11.87 0.54 2.66
N ALA A 76 -10.87 -0.34 2.57
CA ALA A 76 -9.84 -0.50 3.61
C ALA A 76 -9.05 0.80 3.87
N ALA A 77 -8.71 1.55 2.82
CA ALA A 77 -8.05 2.85 2.96
C ALA A 77 -8.98 3.86 3.65
N THR A 78 -10.25 3.91 3.25
CA THR A 78 -11.25 4.82 3.84
C THR A 78 -11.51 4.50 5.31
N THR A 79 -11.61 3.22 5.68
CA THR A 79 -11.79 2.80 7.09
C THR A 79 -10.55 3.11 7.93
N ALA A 80 -9.34 2.90 7.38
CA ALA A 80 -8.10 3.27 8.07
C ALA A 80 -8.00 4.79 8.32
N PHE A 81 -8.40 5.62 7.34
CA PHE A 81 -8.49 7.07 7.55
C PHE A 81 -9.51 7.44 8.62
N ALA A 82 -10.69 6.83 8.60
CA ALA A 82 -11.72 7.08 9.60
C ALA A 82 -11.23 6.76 11.02
N ILE A 83 -10.59 5.59 11.20
CA ILE A 83 -10.01 5.20 12.49
C ILE A 83 -8.91 6.18 12.92
N SER A 84 -8.02 6.57 12.00
CA SER A 84 -6.94 7.54 12.30
C SER A 84 -7.48 8.90 12.72
N ILE A 85 -8.50 9.41 12.04
CA ILE A 85 -9.17 10.67 12.39
C ILE A 85 -9.84 10.56 13.76
N LEU A 86 -10.55 9.47 14.05
CA LEU A 86 -11.19 9.24 15.35
C LEU A 86 -10.17 9.22 16.49
N LEU A 87 -9.05 8.50 16.31
CA LEU A 87 -7.98 8.46 17.31
C LEU A 87 -7.36 9.85 17.51
N ALA A 88 -7.09 10.59 16.43
CA ALA A 88 -6.56 11.93 16.55
C ALA A 88 -7.54 12.90 17.24
N ALA A 89 -8.85 12.75 17.02
CA ALA A 89 -9.85 13.57 17.69
C ALA A 89 -9.90 13.33 19.21
N ILE A 90 -9.58 12.12 19.67
CA ILE A 90 -9.58 11.77 21.10
C ILE A 90 -8.26 12.16 21.77
N PHE A 91 -7.12 11.91 21.11
CA PHE A 91 -5.81 11.97 21.74
C PHE A 91 -4.95 13.18 21.34
N SER A 92 -5.32 13.92 20.29
CA SER A 92 -4.47 14.97 19.71
C SER A 92 -5.04 16.37 19.91
N PRO A 93 -4.24 17.33 20.41
CA PRO A 93 -4.69 18.72 20.55
C PRO A 93 -4.74 19.43 19.20
N TRP A 94 -5.48 20.54 19.15
CA TRP A 94 -5.43 21.45 18.01
C TRP A 94 -4.01 22.05 17.87
N PRO A 95 -3.44 22.17 16.65
CA PRO A 95 -3.99 21.85 15.33
C PRO A 95 -3.64 20.45 14.81
N TRP A 96 -2.93 19.63 15.58
CA TRP A 96 -2.40 18.33 15.15
C TRP A 96 -3.49 17.33 14.75
N VAL A 97 -4.71 17.48 15.31
CA VAL A 97 -5.91 16.74 14.90
C VAL A 97 -6.24 16.88 13.40
N MET A 98 -5.82 17.98 12.75
CA MET A 98 -6.11 18.21 11.32
C MET A 98 -5.22 17.37 10.39
N LEU A 99 -4.07 16.87 10.84
CA LEU A 99 -3.15 16.11 9.98
C LEU A 99 -3.80 14.89 9.30
N PRO A 100 -4.44 13.95 10.02
CA PRO A 100 -5.10 12.81 9.37
C PRO A 100 -6.29 13.22 8.52
N VAL A 101 -6.98 14.32 8.85
CA VAL A 101 -8.09 14.85 8.05
C VAL A 101 -7.60 15.36 6.70
N ILE A 102 -6.53 16.15 6.69
CA ILE A 102 -5.92 16.67 5.47
C ILE A 102 -5.36 15.52 4.63
N ALA A 103 -4.67 14.56 5.26
CA ALA A 103 -4.15 13.39 4.58
C ALA A 103 -5.27 12.57 3.92
N ALA A 104 -6.38 12.33 4.64
CA ALA A 104 -7.55 11.64 4.12
C ALA A 104 -8.23 12.39 2.98
N ALA A 105 -8.35 13.72 3.07
CA ALA A 105 -8.96 14.53 2.01
C ALA A 105 -8.14 14.48 0.71
N VAL A 106 -6.82 14.66 0.80
CA VAL A 106 -5.94 14.68 -0.38
C VAL A 106 -5.78 13.29 -0.98
N THR A 107 -5.42 12.30 -0.17
CA THR A 107 -5.15 10.96 -0.69
C THR A 107 -6.43 10.17 -0.95
N GLY A 108 -7.47 10.33 -0.13
CA GLY A 108 -8.75 9.68 -0.30
C GLY A 108 -9.44 10.12 -1.58
N SER A 109 -9.49 11.44 -1.86
CA SER A 109 -10.05 11.93 -3.12
C SER A 109 -9.33 11.33 -4.34
N TRP A 110 -8.00 11.27 -4.31
CA TRP A 110 -7.21 10.62 -5.36
C TRP A 110 -7.44 9.12 -5.47
N ILE A 111 -7.58 8.39 -4.35
CA ILE A 111 -7.88 6.95 -4.35
C ILE A 111 -9.22 6.68 -5.03
N TRP A 112 -10.22 7.54 -4.80
CA TRP A 112 -11.55 7.39 -5.35
C TRP A 112 -11.63 7.75 -6.84
N THR A 113 -10.75 8.60 -7.37
CA THR A 113 -10.66 8.87 -8.82
C THR A 113 -10.01 7.74 -9.62
N ARG A 114 -9.35 6.77 -8.96
CA ARG A 114 -8.70 5.65 -9.65
C ARG A 114 -9.72 4.60 -10.13
N PRO A 115 -9.50 4.00 -11.32
CA PRO A 115 -10.39 2.99 -11.87
C PRO A 115 -10.44 1.75 -10.97
N GLU A 116 -11.59 1.09 -10.96
CA GLU A 116 -11.78 -0.17 -10.21
C GLU A 116 -11.44 -1.35 -11.12
N ALA A 117 -10.77 -2.35 -10.56
CA ALA A 117 -10.50 -3.64 -11.20
C ALA A 117 -11.18 -4.76 -10.43
#